data_AF-A0A2T4S6G6-F1
#
_entry.id   AF-A0A2T4S6G6-F1
#
_cell.length_a   1.000
_cell.length_b   1.000
_cell.length_c   1.000
_cell.angle_alpha   90.00
_cell.angle_beta   90.00
_cell.angle_gamma   90.00
#
_symmetry.space_group_name_H-M   'P 1'
#
loop_
_entity.id
_entity.type
_entity.pdbx_description
1 polymer ?
#
loop_
_entity_poly.entity_id
_entity_poly.type
_entity_poly.pdbx_seq_one_letter_code
_entity_poly.pdbx_strand_id
1 'polypeptide(L)'
;SIGKMVKGFIATAIGLMVSTVGVDLQTSVYRFTFDIPHLSEGINFLVVIIGVYAVAEVLYNYMHLEALKPPDAKLGSMKLTKTDWKRTWWTMLRQSPIGFVIGVLPGAGGSIASMLSYSTERQVNKNGKDFGKGAIEGVAAPEASNNAASVGALIPLLTMGVPGSGTTAVILGAVIMLGLQPGPLLFENEPETIWTLINSMFIGNIFLVIINIALIGVLLKILRT
;
A
#
# COMPACT_ATOMS: atom_id res chain seq x y z
N SER A 1 10.13 -1.87 21.47
CA SER A 1 9.84 -0.49 21.02
C SER A 1 11.10 0.24 20.56
N ILE A 2 12.19 0.25 21.33
CA ILE A 2 13.45 0.97 21.00
C ILE A 2 14.23 0.35 19.81
N GLY A 3 14.31 -0.99 19.73
CA GLY A 3 15.06 -1.66 18.65
C GLY A 3 14.52 -1.44 17.23
N LYS A 4 13.24 -1.07 17.06
CA LYS A 4 12.67 -0.71 15.75
C LYS A 4 13.05 0.71 15.35
N MET A 5 13.12 1.63 16.31
CA MET A 5 13.49 3.03 16.08
C MET A 5 14.98 3.16 15.70
N VAL A 6 15.87 2.44 16.38
CA VAL A 6 17.31 2.42 16.05
C VAL A 6 17.55 1.87 14.64
N LYS A 7 16.87 0.77 14.26
CA LYS A 7 16.92 0.23 12.90
C LYS A 7 16.43 1.23 11.86
N GLY A 8 15.36 1.97 12.16
CA GLY A 8 14.87 3.06 11.31
C GLY A 8 15.91 4.15 11.09
N PHE A 9 16.54 4.64 12.17
CA PHE A 9 17.59 5.65 12.08
C PHE A 9 18.81 5.19 11.27
N ILE A 10 19.26 3.94 11.47
CA ILE A 10 20.36 3.36 10.70
C ILE A 10 19.99 3.29 9.22
N ALA A 11 18.78 2.83 8.89
CA ALA A 11 18.29 2.77 7.52
C ALA A 11 18.21 4.16 6.88
N THR A 12 17.71 5.16 7.61
CA THR A 12 17.68 6.56 7.15
C THR A 12 19.08 7.12 6.94
N ALA A 13 20.01 6.88 7.86
CA ALA A 13 21.40 7.34 7.72
C ALA A 13 22.06 6.74 6.48
N ILE A 14 21.90 5.43 6.26
CA ILE A 14 22.42 4.75 5.06
C ILE A 14 21.77 5.33 3.79
N GLY A 15 20.45 5.51 3.80
CA GLY A 15 19.72 6.10 2.66
C GLY A 15 20.20 7.52 2.33
N LEU A 16 20.42 8.36 3.34
CA LEU A 16 20.95 9.71 3.16
C LEU A 16 22.37 9.70 2.62
N MET A 17 23.24 8.80 3.10
CA MET A 17 24.60 8.65 2.57
C MET A 17 24.57 8.30 1.08
N VAL A 18 23.74 7.32 0.69
CA VAL A 18 23.57 6.90 -0.70
C VAL A 18 23.01 8.04 -1.56
N SER A 19 22.07 8.85 -1.06
CA SER A 19 21.51 9.97 -1.81
C SER A 19 22.48 11.13 -2.04
N THR A 20 23.58 11.21 -1.28
CA THR A 20 24.61 12.25 -1.47
C THR A 20 25.64 11.93 -2.55
N VAL A 21 25.59 10.74 -3.16
CA VAL A 21 26.49 10.35 -4.26
C VAL A 21 26.05 11.05 -5.54
N GLY A 22 26.96 11.80 -6.17
CA GLY A 22 26.71 12.47 -7.45
C GLY A 22 27.26 13.90 -7.52
N VAL A 23 26.86 14.62 -8.56
CA VAL A 23 27.13 16.06 -8.69
C VAL A 23 26.09 16.86 -7.92
N ASP A 24 26.57 17.75 -7.06
CA ASP A 24 25.73 18.77 -6.43
C ASP A 24 25.28 19.80 -7.48
N LEU A 25 23.98 19.86 -7.77
CA LEU A 25 23.40 20.74 -8.79
C LEU A 25 23.58 22.25 -8.50
N GLN A 26 23.81 22.63 -7.24
CA GLN A 26 24.01 24.05 -6.88
C GLN A 26 25.47 24.47 -6.93
N THR A 27 26.37 23.58 -6.51
CA THR A 27 27.79 23.92 -6.34
C THR A 27 28.69 23.29 -7.42
N SER A 28 28.15 22.40 -8.26
CA SER A 28 28.86 21.61 -9.27
C SER A 28 30.03 20.78 -8.70
N VAL A 29 30.00 20.49 -7.39
CA VAL A 29 31.01 19.68 -6.71
C VAL A 29 30.61 18.21 -6.81
N TYR A 30 31.56 17.37 -7.23
CA TYR A 30 31.40 15.92 -7.26
C TYR A 30 31.56 15.37 -5.83
N ARG A 31 30.56 14.64 -5.34
CA ARG A 31 30.56 14.04 -4.00
C ARG A 31 30.48 12.52 -4.13
N PHE A 32 31.47 11.83 -3.55
CA PHE A 32 31.52 10.36 -3.48
C PHE A 32 31.43 9.65 -4.86
N THR A 33 31.91 10.28 -5.92
CA THR A 33 31.89 9.74 -7.29
C THR A 33 33.08 8.84 -7.61
N PHE A 34 34.14 8.89 -6.78
CA PHE A 34 35.35 8.04 -6.88
C PHE A 34 35.96 7.96 -8.29
N ASP A 35 35.86 9.04 -9.08
CA ASP A 35 36.31 9.11 -10.48
C ASP A 35 35.62 8.13 -11.45
N ILE A 36 34.47 7.56 -11.05
CA ILE A 36 33.63 6.71 -11.89
C ILE A 36 32.58 7.59 -12.58
N PRO A 37 32.58 7.70 -13.93
CA PRO A 37 31.66 8.58 -14.65
C PRO A 37 30.18 8.31 -14.34
N HIS A 38 29.79 7.03 -14.21
CA HIS A 38 28.42 6.63 -13.88
C HIS A 38 27.95 7.11 -12.49
N LEU A 39 28.86 7.30 -11.54
CA LEU A 39 28.48 7.83 -10.23
C LEU A 39 28.28 9.35 -10.25
N SER A 40 28.72 10.04 -11.31
CA SER A 40 28.54 11.49 -11.47
C SER A 40 27.07 11.87 -11.69
N GLU A 41 26.31 11.00 -12.35
CA GLU A 41 24.85 11.12 -12.52
C GLU A 41 24.08 10.83 -11.22
N GLY A 42 24.81 10.40 -10.18
CA GLY A 42 24.25 9.95 -8.92
C GLY A 42 23.67 8.54 -9.00
N ILE A 43 23.20 8.05 -7.86
CA ILE A 43 22.57 6.73 -7.81
C ILE A 43 21.09 6.89 -8.14
N ASN A 44 20.64 6.20 -9.20
CA ASN A 44 19.24 6.24 -9.60
C ASN A 44 18.35 5.71 -8.46
N PHE A 45 17.54 6.61 -7.89
CA PHE A 45 16.61 6.33 -6.81
C PHE A 45 15.70 5.12 -7.11
N LEU A 46 15.30 4.94 -8.37
CA LEU A 46 14.45 3.84 -8.83
C LEU A 46 15.12 2.49 -8.67
N VAL A 47 16.38 2.40 -9.10
CA VAL A 47 17.15 1.15 -9.03
C VAL A 47 17.33 0.74 -7.58
N VAL A 48 17.59 1.70 -6.69
CA VAL A 48 17.74 1.44 -5.26
C VAL A 48 16.43 0.97 -4.66
N ILE A 49 15.31 1.66 -4.91
CA ILE A 49 14.05 1.31 -4.25
C ILE A 49 13.48 -0.03 -4.73
N ILE A 50 13.59 -0.34 -6.03
CA ILE A 50 13.19 -1.63 -6.58
C ILE A 50 14.06 -2.74 -6.01
N GLY A 51 15.39 -2.54 -5.96
CA GLY A 51 16.33 -3.52 -5.42
C GLY A 51 16.09 -3.80 -3.93
N VAL A 52 16.00 -2.75 -3.11
CA VAL A 52 15.78 -2.88 -1.67
C VAL A 52 14.41 -3.51 -1.37
N TYR A 53 13.35 -3.09 -2.07
CA TYR A 53 12.02 -3.65 -1.88
C TYR A 53 11.96 -5.12 -2.30
N ALA A 54 12.49 -5.48 -3.48
CA ALA A 54 12.51 -6.85 -3.96
C ALA A 54 13.26 -7.80 -3.00
N VAL A 55 14.43 -7.39 -2.52
CA VAL A 55 15.20 -8.17 -1.56
C VAL A 55 14.46 -8.28 -0.22
N ALA A 56 13.88 -7.19 0.28
CA ALA A 56 13.11 -7.20 1.52
C ALA A 56 11.89 -8.13 1.43
N GLU A 57 11.17 -8.10 0.31
CA GLU A 57 9.98 -8.93 0.08
C GLU A 57 10.35 -10.42 -0.02
N VAL A 58 11.43 -10.76 -0.73
CA VAL A 58 11.92 -12.15 -0.82
C VAL A 58 12.32 -12.68 0.56
N LEU A 59 13.07 -11.90 1.33
CA LEU A 59 13.49 -12.28 2.69
C LEU A 59 12.29 -12.39 3.63
N TYR A 60 11.33 -11.48 3.54
CA TYR A 60 10.11 -11.51 4.33
C TYR A 60 9.30 -12.77 4.06
N ASN A 61 9.07 -13.10 2.78
CA ASN A 61 8.37 -14.31 2.38
C ASN A 61 9.13 -15.56 2.83
N TYR A 62 10.46 -15.58 2.70
CA TYR A 62 11.28 -16.70 3.16
C TYR A 62 11.13 -16.98 4.65
N MET A 63 11.12 -15.93 5.49
CA MET A 63 10.96 -16.06 6.94
C MET A 63 9.55 -16.49 7.37
N HIS A 64 8.53 -16.29 6.54
CA HIS A 64 7.13 -16.56 6.87
C HIS A 64 6.54 -17.78 6.15
N LEU A 65 7.36 -18.53 5.41
CA LEU A 65 6.96 -19.76 4.71
C LEU A 65 6.30 -20.79 5.65
N GLU A 66 6.72 -20.87 6.92
CA GLU A 66 6.24 -21.89 7.87
C GLU A 66 4.89 -21.55 8.53
N ALA A 67 4.37 -20.33 8.38
CA ALA A 67 3.09 -19.91 8.96
C ALA A 67 1.87 -20.33 8.12
N LEU A 68 2.08 -20.91 6.94
CA LEU A 68 1.05 -21.35 6.01
C LEU A 68 0.57 -22.77 6.36
N LYS A 69 0.00 -22.97 7.55
CA LYS A 69 -0.94 -24.09 7.73
C LYS A 69 -2.30 -23.61 7.27
N PRO A 70 -2.82 -24.06 6.11
CA PRO A 70 -4.16 -23.69 5.69
C PRO A 70 -5.13 -24.16 6.79
N PRO A 71 -6.02 -23.28 7.29
CA PRO A 71 -7.04 -23.70 8.23
C PRO A 71 -7.88 -24.82 7.60
N ASP A 72 -8.18 -25.86 8.38
CA ASP A 72 -9.11 -26.94 8.03
C ASP A 72 -10.57 -26.43 8.03
N ALA A 73 -10.81 -25.33 7.32
CA ALA A 73 -12.09 -24.65 7.28
C ALA A 73 -12.96 -25.25 6.17
N LYS A 74 -14.09 -25.83 6.57
CA LYS A 74 -15.17 -26.20 5.64
C LYS A 74 -15.65 -24.92 4.95
N LEU A 75 -15.41 -24.82 3.64
CA LEU A 75 -15.91 -23.73 2.81
C LEU A 75 -17.44 -23.67 2.88
N GLY A 76 -17.96 -22.58 3.43
CA GLY A 76 -19.38 -22.26 3.40
C GLY A 76 -19.87 -21.86 2.01
N SER A 77 -21.15 -21.50 1.92
CA SER A 77 -21.76 -20.94 0.70
C SER A 77 -20.94 -19.79 0.12
N MET A 78 -20.53 -19.92 -1.14
CA MET A 78 -19.78 -18.91 -1.91
C MET A 78 -20.65 -17.70 -2.30
N LYS A 79 -21.98 -17.79 -2.13
CA LYS A 79 -22.90 -16.73 -2.51
C LYS A 79 -23.16 -15.81 -1.33
N LEU A 80 -22.86 -14.52 -1.52
CA LEU A 80 -23.27 -13.47 -0.61
C LEU A 80 -24.80 -13.35 -0.65
N THR A 81 -25.48 -13.52 0.48
CA THR A 81 -26.93 -13.35 0.54
C THR A 81 -27.28 -11.87 0.46
N LYS A 82 -28.45 -11.51 -0.07
CA LYS A 82 -28.95 -10.12 -0.02
C LYS A 82 -28.98 -9.56 1.41
N THR A 83 -29.20 -10.42 2.40
CA THR A 83 -29.16 -10.07 3.82
C THR A 83 -27.75 -9.72 4.28
N ASP A 84 -26.74 -10.47 3.84
CA ASP A 84 -25.32 -10.23 4.16
C ASP A 84 -24.87 -8.89 3.58
N TRP A 85 -25.24 -8.61 2.32
CA TRP A 85 -24.95 -7.34 1.67
C TRP A 85 -25.54 -6.14 2.43
N LYS A 86 -26.81 -6.23 2.86
CA LYS A 86 -27.44 -5.15 3.64
C LYS A 86 -26.77 -4.94 5.00
N ARG A 87 -26.29 -6.01 5.64
CA ARG A 87 -25.60 -5.94 6.94
C ARG A 87 -24.20 -5.31 6.80
N THR A 88 -23.47 -5.64 5.75
CA THR A 88 -22.12 -5.13 5.54
C THR A 88 -22.08 -3.75 4.91
N TRP A 89 -23.08 -3.36 4.11
CA TRP A 89 -23.11 -2.07 3.41
C TRP A 89 -22.85 -0.88 4.34
N TRP A 90 -23.55 -0.83 5.48
CA TRP A 90 -23.38 0.26 6.45
C TRP A 90 -22.01 0.22 7.15
N THR A 91 -21.50 -0.99 7.37
CA THR A 91 -20.16 -1.21 7.93
C THR A 91 -19.09 -0.66 6.98
N MET A 92 -19.17 -1.01 5.69
CA MET A 92 -18.24 -0.52 4.67
C MET A 92 -18.26 1.00 4.59
N LEU A 93 -19.45 1.60 4.49
CA LEU A 93 -19.59 3.05 4.36
C LEU A 93 -19.05 3.82 5.57
N ARG A 94 -19.24 3.29 6.79
CA ARG A 94 -18.71 3.90 8.02
C ARG A 94 -17.19 3.76 8.17
N GLN A 95 -16.62 2.65 7.73
CA GLN A 95 -15.21 2.34 7.94
C GLN A 95 -14.30 2.85 6.83
N SER A 96 -14.82 3.07 5.60
CA SER A 96 -14.04 3.66 4.51
C SER A 96 -13.44 5.04 4.84
N PRO A 97 -14.15 6.00 5.48
CA PRO A 97 -13.56 7.28 5.87
C PRO A 97 -12.38 7.14 6.84
N ILE A 98 -12.46 6.20 7.78
CA ILE A 98 -11.37 5.90 8.72
C ILE A 98 -10.14 5.42 7.94
N GLY A 99 -10.36 4.49 7.01
CA GLY A 99 -9.30 4.01 6.12
C GLY A 99 -8.68 5.12 5.28
N PHE A 100 -9.50 5.95 4.65
CA PHE A 100 -9.05 7.07 3.84
C PHE A 100 -8.18 8.05 4.63
N VAL A 101 -8.64 8.50 5.81
CA VAL A 101 -7.88 9.44 6.66
C VAL A 101 -6.54 8.84 7.07
N ILE A 102 -6.52 7.56 7.46
CA ILE A 102 -5.27 6.87 7.81
C ILE A 102 -4.37 6.73 6.58
N GLY A 103 -4.93 6.45 5.40
CA GLY A 103 -4.18 6.36 4.16
C GLY A 103 -3.50 7.66 3.76
N VAL A 104 -4.16 8.80 3.98
CA VAL A 104 -3.58 10.13 3.73
C VAL A 104 -2.38 10.42 4.64
N LEU A 105 -2.31 9.80 5.83
CA LEU A 105 -1.19 9.97 6.74
C LEU A 105 0.04 9.20 6.25
N PRO A 106 1.17 9.88 5.99
CA PRO A 106 2.39 9.19 5.58
C PRO A 106 2.88 8.23 6.67
N GLY A 107 3.24 7.01 6.27
CA GLY A 107 3.80 5.98 7.16
C GLY A 107 2.76 5.16 7.93
N ALA A 108 1.46 5.50 7.87
CA ALA A 108 0.44 4.77 8.61
C ALA A 108 0.01 3.45 7.92
N GLY A 109 0.03 3.40 6.58
CA GLY A 109 -0.19 2.18 5.79
C GLY A 109 -1.56 1.49 5.97
N GLY A 110 -1.85 0.53 5.07
CA GLY A 110 -3.14 -0.19 5.05
C GLY A 110 -3.37 -1.10 6.27
N SER A 111 -2.32 -1.70 6.83
CA SER A 111 -2.45 -2.63 7.96
C SER A 111 -2.95 -1.95 9.24
N ILE A 112 -2.51 -0.72 9.52
CA ILE A 112 -3.00 0.06 10.66
C ILE A 112 -4.45 0.45 10.43
N ALA A 113 -4.81 0.84 9.21
CA ALA A 113 -6.19 1.14 8.82
C ALA A 113 -7.13 -0.04 9.03
N SER A 114 -6.72 -1.25 8.65
CA SER A 114 -7.49 -2.48 8.87
C SER A 114 -7.65 -2.85 10.34
N MET A 115 -6.59 -2.71 11.13
CA MET A 115 -6.63 -3.04 12.56
C MET A 115 -7.51 -2.05 13.33
N LEU A 116 -7.41 -0.76 13.02
CA LEU A 116 -8.23 0.28 13.62
C LEU A 116 -9.69 0.13 13.22
N SER A 117 -10.01 -0.13 11.95
CA SER A 117 -11.39 -0.34 11.53
C SER A 117 -12.01 -1.59 12.15
N TYR A 118 -11.24 -2.69 12.29
CA TYR A 118 -11.69 -3.88 13.01
C TYR A 118 -12.05 -3.56 14.47
N SER A 119 -11.14 -2.89 15.19
CA SER A 119 -11.31 -2.58 16.61
C SER A 119 -12.45 -1.59 16.87
N THR A 120 -12.63 -0.63 15.97
CA THR A 120 -13.70 0.38 16.01
C THR A 120 -15.04 -0.26 15.71
N GLU A 121 -15.11 -1.06 14.63
CA GLU A 121 -16.33 -1.74 14.24
C GLU A 121 -16.79 -2.73 15.32
N ARG A 122 -15.87 -3.47 15.94
CA ARG A 122 -16.18 -4.37 17.06
C ARG A 122 -16.85 -3.66 18.23
N GLN A 123 -16.48 -2.42 18.52
CA GLN A 123 -17.04 -1.64 19.63
C GLN A 123 -18.39 -1.01 19.28
N VAL A 124 -18.56 -0.56 18.03
CA VAL A 124 -19.75 0.20 17.60
C VAL A 124 -20.86 -0.71 17.10
N ASN A 125 -20.54 -1.89 16.56
CA ASN A 125 -21.52 -2.80 16.01
C ASN A 125 -22.29 -3.53 17.11
N LYS A 126 -23.63 -3.57 16.99
CA LYS A 126 -24.51 -4.30 17.92
C LYS A 126 -24.19 -5.80 17.97
N ASN A 127 -23.67 -6.36 16.88
CA ASN A 127 -23.21 -7.74 16.77
C ASN A 127 -21.72 -7.92 17.09
N GLY A 128 -21.10 -6.95 17.80
CA GLY A 128 -19.68 -6.98 18.18
C GLY A 128 -19.22 -8.25 18.92
N LYS A 129 -20.15 -9.00 19.51
CA LYS A 129 -19.91 -10.28 20.21
C LYS A 129 -19.59 -11.45 19.27
N ASP A 130 -19.94 -11.33 17.99
CA ASP A 130 -19.72 -12.35 16.97
C ASP A 130 -18.42 -12.13 16.17
N PHE A 131 -17.69 -11.05 16.48
CA PHE A 131 -16.37 -10.76 15.90
C PHE A 131 -15.38 -11.83 16.35
N GLY A 132 -14.70 -12.45 15.39
CA GLY A 132 -13.83 -13.62 15.62
C GLY A 132 -14.56 -14.97 15.58
N LYS A 133 -15.90 -14.98 15.49
CA LYS A 133 -16.74 -16.19 15.34
C LYS A 133 -17.34 -16.35 13.94
N GLY A 134 -16.86 -15.57 12.97
CA GLY A 134 -17.35 -15.60 11.59
C GLY A 134 -18.31 -14.46 11.21
N ALA A 135 -18.40 -13.39 12.01
CA ALA A 135 -19.15 -12.19 11.61
C ALA A 135 -18.57 -11.58 10.32
N ILE A 136 -19.42 -11.42 9.29
CA ILE A 136 -19.03 -10.88 7.98
C ILE A 136 -18.59 -9.42 8.12
N GLU A 137 -19.20 -8.68 9.05
CA GLU A 137 -18.83 -7.31 9.40
C GLU A 137 -17.38 -7.20 9.88
N GLY A 138 -16.84 -8.26 10.50
CA GLY A 138 -15.46 -8.34 10.95
C GLY A 138 -14.43 -8.47 9.83
N VAL A 139 -14.85 -8.81 8.61
CA VAL A 139 -14.00 -8.83 7.41
C VAL A 139 -14.30 -7.60 6.53
N ALA A 140 -15.58 -7.25 6.38
CA ALA A 140 -15.98 -6.11 5.57
C ALA A 140 -15.40 -4.77 6.06
N ALA A 141 -15.27 -4.57 7.37
CA ALA A 141 -14.67 -3.37 7.95
C ALA A 141 -13.17 -3.21 7.63
N PRO A 142 -12.31 -4.20 7.91
CA PRO A 142 -10.91 -4.19 7.47
C PRO A 142 -10.74 -3.98 5.98
N GLU A 143 -11.46 -4.73 5.14
CA GLU A 143 -11.29 -4.69 3.69
C GLU A 143 -11.71 -3.34 3.09
N ALA A 144 -12.85 -2.78 3.54
CA ALA A 144 -13.28 -1.46 3.09
C ALA A 144 -12.30 -0.36 3.51
N SER A 145 -11.81 -0.41 4.76
CA SER A 145 -10.81 0.52 5.28
C SER A 145 -9.48 0.41 4.54
N ASN A 146 -8.98 -0.79 4.30
CA ASN A 146 -7.72 -1.03 3.59
C ASN A 146 -7.77 -0.51 2.14
N ASN A 147 -8.88 -0.78 1.45
CA ASN A 147 -9.06 -0.29 0.08
C ASN A 147 -9.13 1.24 0.04
N ALA A 148 -9.88 1.85 0.96
CA ALA A 148 -9.93 3.30 1.10
C ALA A 148 -8.57 3.93 1.47
N ALA A 149 -7.78 3.27 2.33
CA ALA A 149 -6.45 3.70 2.71
C ALA A 149 -5.48 3.66 1.53
N SER A 150 -5.58 2.63 0.68
CA SER A 150 -4.73 2.48 -0.51
C SER A 150 -4.93 3.62 -1.50
N VAL A 151 -6.19 4.04 -1.71
CA VAL A 151 -6.51 5.21 -2.54
C VAL A 151 -6.09 6.50 -1.85
N GLY A 152 -6.34 6.64 -0.54
CA GLY A 152 -5.95 7.82 0.23
C GLY A 152 -4.44 8.07 0.23
N ALA A 153 -3.62 7.02 0.23
CA ALA A 153 -2.17 7.10 0.22
C ALA A 153 -1.58 7.66 -1.09
N LEU A 154 -2.36 7.69 -2.18
CA LEU A 154 -1.93 8.31 -3.43
C LEU A 154 -2.00 9.83 -3.39
N ILE A 155 -2.81 10.42 -2.50
CA ILE A 155 -2.91 11.88 -2.38
C ILE A 155 -1.57 12.49 -1.99
N PRO A 156 -0.93 12.15 -0.85
CA PRO A 156 0.38 12.70 -0.50
C PRO A 156 1.47 12.31 -1.49
N LEU A 157 1.35 11.14 -2.13
CA LEU A 157 2.29 10.70 -3.16
C LEU A 157 2.24 11.61 -4.39
N LEU A 158 1.06 11.87 -4.95
CA LEU A 158 0.92 12.67 -6.17
C LEU A 158 1.08 14.16 -5.91
N THR A 159 0.63 14.65 -4.74
CA THR A 159 0.63 16.09 -4.42
C THR A 159 1.92 16.56 -3.77
N MET A 160 2.57 15.74 -2.94
CA MET A 160 3.80 16.12 -2.22
C MET A 160 5.03 15.28 -2.63
N GLY A 161 4.86 14.24 -3.44
CA GLY A 161 5.96 13.31 -3.73
C GLY A 161 6.39 12.46 -2.52
N VAL A 162 5.57 12.42 -1.46
CA VAL A 162 5.91 11.72 -0.21
C VAL A 162 5.15 10.41 -0.13
N PRO A 163 5.84 9.25 -0.18
CA PRO A 163 5.17 7.95 -0.10
C PRO A 163 4.68 7.65 1.32
N GLY A 164 3.47 7.12 1.45
CA GLY A 164 2.87 6.73 2.73
C GLY A 164 3.16 5.29 3.17
N SER A 165 3.66 4.45 2.27
CA SER A 165 3.98 3.04 2.49
C SER A 165 5.06 2.56 1.52
N GLY A 166 5.65 1.39 1.78
CA GLY A 166 6.59 0.76 0.84
C GLY A 166 6.01 0.56 -0.56
N THR A 167 4.74 0.13 -0.66
CA THR A 167 4.06 -0.03 -1.96
C THR A 167 3.90 1.28 -2.71
N THR A 168 3.51 2.35 -2.03
CA THR A 168 3.44 3.69 -2.66
C THR A 168 4.83 4.20 -3.05
N ALA A 169 5.89 3.84 -2.34
CA ALA A 169 7.25 4.25 -2.70
C ALA A 169 7.71 3.60 -4.03
N VAL A 170 7.31 2.35 -4.27
CA VAL A 170 7.50 1.69 -5.58
C VAL A 170 6.70 2.41 -6.68
N ILE A 171 5.45 2.80 -6.41
CA ILE A 171 4.62 3.56 -7.35
C ILE A 171 5.26 4.93 -7.67
N LEU A 172 5.74 5.65 -6.65
CA LEU A 172 6.49 6.91 -6.83
C LEU A 172 7.67 6.70 -7.78
N GLY A 173 8.39 5.59 -7.59
CA GLY A 173 9.46 5.22 -8.50
C GLY A 173 8.98 5.00 -9.95
N ALA A 174 7.90 4.24 -10.13
CA ALA A 174 7.34 4.00 -11.46
C ALA A 174 6.87 5.30 -12.15
N VAL A 175 6.27 6.22 -11.40
CA VAL A 175 5.81 7.52 -11.92
C VAL A 175 6.99 8.37 -12.39
N ILE A 176 8.06 8.44 -11.59
CA ILE A 176 9.31 9.14 -11.98
C ILE A 176 9.94 8.49 -13.22
N MET A 177 9.88 7.16 -13.35
CA MET A 177 10.39 6.43 -14.53
C MET A 177 9.66 6.81 -15.82
N LEU A 178 8.38 7.17 -15.71
CA LEU A 178 7.56 7.63 -16.82
C LEU A 178 7.80 9.11 -17.16
N GLY A 179 8.75 9.77 -16.49
CA GLY A 179 9.05 11.19 -16.67
C GLY A 179 8.09 12.13 -15.94
N LEU A 180 7.17 11.59 -15.13
CA LEU A 180 6.23 12.39 -14.36
C LEU A 180 6.88 12.75 -13.02
N GLN A 181 6.88 14.03 -12.68
CA GLN A 181 7.43 14.52 -11.42
C GLN A 181 6.30 14.83 -10.42
N PRO A 182 6.11 14.01 -9.38
CA PRO A 182 5.06 14.25 -8.38
C PRO A 182 5.29 15.53 -7.59
N GLY A 183 4.19 16.20 -7.26
CA GLY A 183 4.20 17.52 -6.65
C GLY A 183 2.98 18.35 -7.07
N PRO A 184 2.80 19.55 -6.50
CA PRO A 184 1.67 20.41 -6.84
C PRO A 184 1.66 20.77 -8.34
N LEU A 185 2.84 20.96 -8.93
CA LEU A 185 3.03 21.27 -10.34
C LEU A 185 2.62 20.13 -11.28
N LEU A 186 2.53 18.89 -10.81
CA LEU A 186 2.08 17.77 -11.64
C LEU A 186 0.64 17.97 -12.14
N PHE A 187 -0.21 18.57 -11.31
CA PHE A 187 -1.61 18.83 -11.66
C PHE A 187 -1.76 20.02 -12.61
N GLU A 188 -0.77 20.92 -12.65
CA GLU A 188 -0.74 22.07 -13.56
C GLU A 188 -0.13 21.69 -14.91
N ASN A 189 0.99 20.96 -14.90
CA ASN A 189 1.75 20.61 -16.09
C ASN A 189 1.17 19.39 -16.83
N GLU A 190 0.64 18.41 -16.10
CA GLU A 190 0.18 17.12 -16.64
C GLU A 190 -1.29 16.81 -16.26
N PRO A 191 -2.25 17.74 -16.48
CA PRO A 191 -3.63 17.56 -16.03
C PRO A 191 -4.30 16.37 -16.73
N GLU A 192 -4.06 16.18 -18.03
CA GLU A 192 -4.64 15.08 -18.80
C GLU A 192 -4.16 13.72 -18.26
N THR A 193 -2.86 13.57 -18.00
CA THR A 193 -2.26 12.36 -17.45
C THR A 193 -2.83 12.02 -16.08
N ILE A 194 -2.97 13.03 -15.20
CA ILE A 194 -3.48 12.83 -13.84
C ILE A 194 -4.96 12.45 -13.84
N TRP A 195 -5.80 13.15 -14.60
CA TRP A 195 -7.22 12.80 -14.68
C TRP A 195 -7.42 11.44 -15.36
N THR A 196 -6.58 11.08 -16.33
CA THR A 196 -6.56 9.75 -16.94
C THR A 196 -6.18 8.69 -15.90
N LEU A 197 -5.16 8.93 -15.07
CA LEU A 197 -4.77 8.05 -13.98
C LEU A 197 -5.93 7.84 -13.00
N ILE A 198 -6.56 8.91 -12.53
CA ILE A 198 -7.71 8.85 -11.60
C ILE A 198 -8.87 8.08 -12.23
N ASN A 199 -9.22 8.36 -13.49
CA ASN A 199 -10.27 7.64 -14.21
C ASN A 199 -9.93 6.15 -14.39
N SER A 200 -8.67 5.83 -14.69
CA SER A 200 -8.20 4.45 -14.82
C SER A 200 -8.32 3.69 -13.50
N MET A 201 -8.16 4.36 -12.36
CA MET A 201 -8.35 3.74 -11.04
C MET A 201 -9.81 3.37 -10.79
N PHE A 202 -10.75 4.24 -11.17
CA PHE A 202 -12.19 3.93 -11.07
C PHE A 202 -12.55 2.71 -11.93
N ILE A 203 -12.15 2.73 -13.19
CA ILE A 203 -12.40 1.63 -14.13
C ILE A 203 -11.69 0.36 -13.66
N GLY A 204 -10.43 0.46 -13.25
CA GLY A 204 -9.62 -0.63 -12.74
C GLY A 204 -10.25 -1.30 -11.52
N ASN A 205 -10.84 -0.55 -10.60
CA ASN A 205 -11.56 -1.11 -9.46
C ASN A 205 -12.81 -1.91 -9.90
N ILE A 206 -13.54 -1.45 -10.91
CA ILE A 206 -14.67 -2.20 -11.48
C ILE A 206 -14.17 -3.53 -12.06
N PHE A 207 -13.12 -3.50 -12.87
CA PHE A 207 -12.50 -4.71 -13.40
C PHE A 207 -11.97 -5.63 -12.31
N LEU A 208 -11.36 -5.08 -11.26
CA LEU A 208 -10.85 -5.82 -10.12
C LEU A 208 -11.96 -6.57 -9.39
N VAL A 209 -13.15 -5.98 -9.25
CA VAL A 209 -14.32 -6.68 -8.68
C VAL A 209 -14.74 -7.85 -9.58
N ILE A 210 -14.85 -7.63 -10.89
CA ILE A 210 -15.23 -8.68 -11.86
C ILE A 210 -14.22 -9.85 -11.80
N ILE A 211 -12.94 -9.53 -11.85
CA ILE A 211 -11.83 -10.49 -11.83
C ILE A 211 -11.82 -11.27 -10.51
N ASN A 212 -11.97 -10.60 -9.36
CA ASN A 212 -12.00 -11.27 -8.06
C ASN A 212 -13.18 -12.22 -7.93
N ILE A 213 -14.38 -11.83 -8.37
CA ILE A 213 -15.57 -12.69 -8.34
C ILE A 213 -15.37 -13.92 -9.25
N ALA A 214 -14.77 -13.74 -10.42
CA ALA A 214 -14.49 -14.85 -11.34
C ALA A 214 -13.42 -15.81 -10.80
N LEU A 215 -12.36 -15.28 -10.19
CA LEU A 215 -11.19 -16.05 -9.72
C LEU A 215 -11.36 -16.66 -8.33
N ILE A 216 -12.37 -16.29 -7.55
CA ILE A 216 -12.54 -16.76 -6.16
C ILE A 216 -12.49 -18.29 -6.05
N GLY A 217 -13.02 -19.02 -7.04
CA GLY A 217 -12.99 -20.48 -7.08
C GLY A 217 -11.58 -21.07 -7.32
N VAL A 218 -10.71 -20.36 -8.04
CA VAL A 218 -9.32 -20.75 -8.29
C VAL A 218 -8.45 -20.42 -7.08
N LEU A 219 -8.60 -19.21 -6.52
CA LEU A 219 -7.85 -18.76 -5.35
C LEU A 219 -8.03 -19.70 -4.15
N LEU A 220 -9.25 -20.22 -3.95
CA LEU A 220 -9.54 -21.21 -2.91
C LEU A 220 -8.90 -22.58 -3.14
N LYS A 221 -8.69 -22.99 -4.40
CA LYS A 221 -7.96 -24.23 -4.70
C LYS A 221 -6.49 -24.08 -4.35
N ILE A 222 -5.90 -22.92 -4.67
CA ILE A 222 -4.51 -22.62 -4.34
C ILE A 222 -4.32 -22.61 -2.82
N LEU A 223 -5.24 -21.99 -2.07
CA LEU A 223 -5.19 -21.93 -0.60
C LEU A 223 -5.30 -23.29 0.10
N ARG A 224 -5.69 -24.35 -0.63
CA ARG A 224 -5.72 -25.73 -0.11
C ARG A 224 -4.42 -26.51 -0.36
N THR A 225 -3.52 -25.97 -1.17
CA THR A 225 -2.24 -26.60 -1.56
C THR A 225 -1.13 -26.03 -0.68
#